data_AF-A0A946TVC7-F1
#
_entry.id   AF-A0A946TVC7-F1
#
_cell.length_a   1.000
_cell.length_b   1.000
_cell.length_c   1.000
_cell.angle_alpha   90.00
_cell.angle_beta   90.00
_cell.angle_gamma   90.00
#
_symmetry.space_group_name_H-M   'P 1'
#
loop_
_entity.id
_entity.type
_entity.pdbx_description
1 polymer ?
#
loop_
_entity_poly.entity_id
_entity_poly.type
_entity_poly.pdbx_seq_one_letter_code
_entity_poly.pdbx_strand_id
1 'polypeptide(L)'
;MKLIKLFTLGIPLIFLSLPSLAQDQPLTPTEKAQMLSTIKNIKGNVQKGRYGVHAAAISAFRAASASPISAYEFYLKCYKEINFTRKGAKESEYRDWKSKNKDNLSSREHSTARRLQLQFLVLTLRAAQIPEDKSKEPLVPELTTLMDNCLSAYPYLGKSKRILHSGATGSTFAEVYELQSTLTALKNWPRAPMDISGIYESTIFPIYRKPERVKELTAAWDKRISQEITLVAANDSTEAEINFTNKTLPKLKWAKYLDLLRAGKTRVALTSMVTLVKSNPEHQDIDAWLEELEGYLSGEVAPSSFEDAAKEAEAVAARKKQSAGANSNRNDAQKALEGLNLGGRRGNREIPKDVDVDRIRELFNRR
;
A
#
# COMPACT_ATOMS: atom_id res chain seq x y z
N MET A 1 32.72 7.58 -5.82
CA MET A 1 32.29 6.25 -6.32
C MET A 1 31.97 6.41 -7.80
N LYS A 2 32.47 5.47 -8.61
CA LYS A 2 32.71 5.60 -10.06
C LYS A 2 31.47 5.98 -10.86
N LEU A 3 31.70 6.84 -11.86
CA LEU A 3 30.76 7.31 -12.89
C LEU A 3 29.92 6.16 -13.46
N ILE A 4 28.60 6.33 -13.44
CA ILE A 4 27.69 5.50 -14.21
C ILE A 4 27.79 5.98 -15.66
N LYS A 5 28.46 5.17 -16.48
CA LYS A 5 28.51 5.34 -17.92
C LYS A 5 27.09 5.25 -18.47
N LEU A 6 26.70 6.23 -19.29
CA LEU A 6 25.57 6.10 -20.20
C LEU A 6 25.73 4.79 -20.99
N PHE A 7 24.75 3.91 -20.88
CA PHE A 7 24.61 2.78 -21.79
C PHE A 7 24.19 3.34 -23.15
N THR A 8 25.16 3.63 -24.00
CA THR A 8 24.97 3.74 -25.44
C THR A 8 24.57 2.37 -25.97
N LEU A 9 23.27 2.16 -26.17
CA LEU A 9 22.74 1.09 -27.01
C LEU A 9 23.20 1.36 -28.44
N GLY A 10 24.29 0.73 -28.84
CA GLY A 10 24.69 0.62 -30.24
C GLY A 10 23.66 -0.22 -30.98
N ILE A 11 22.65 0.43 -31.54
CA ILE A 11 21.75 -0.13 -32.53
C ILE A 11 22.58 -0.28 -33.81
N PRO A 12 22.80 -1.49 -34.36
CA PRO A 12 23.37 -1.59 -35.68
C PRO A 12 22.39 -0.94 -36.65
N LEU A 13 22.88 0.04 -37.42
CA LEU A 13 22.20 0.64 -38.56
C LEU A 13 21.86 -0.49 -39.55
N ILE A 14 20.67 -1.07 -39.42
CA ILE A 14 20.07 -1.88 -40.48
C ILE A 14 19.48 -0.87 -41.46
N PHE A 15 20.01 -0.89 -42.68
CA PHE A 15 19.55 -0.13 -43.83
C PHE A 15 18.02 -0.02 -43.83
N LEU A 16 17.51 1.21 -43.74
CA LEU A 16 16.13 1.57 -44.04
C LEU A 16 15.86 1.24 -45.51
N SER A 17 15.42 0.01 -45.77
CA SER A 17 14.57 -0.27 -46.92
C SER A 17 13.28 0.53 -46.73
N LEU A 18 12.87 1.20 -47.81
CA LEU A 18 11.70 2.08 -47.87
C LEU A 18 10.46 1.45 -47.22
N PRO A 19 9.54 2.27 -46.66
CA PRO A 19 8.26 1.76 -46.19
C PRO A 19 7.48 1.28 -47.42
N SER A 20 7.49 -0.02 -47.67
CA SER A 20 6.40 -0.65 -48.38
C SER A 20 5.13 -0.21 -47.67
N LEU A 21 4.23 0.43 -48.43
CA LEU A 21 2.82 0.61 -48.06
C LEU A 21 2.38 -0.64 -47.29
N ALA A 22 2.14 -0.49 -45.98
CA ALA A 22 1.55 -1.54 -45.19
C ALA A 22 0.18 -1.81 -45.81
N GLN A 23 0.09 -2.82 -46.66
CA GLN A 23 -1.18 -3.29 -47.14
C GLN A 23 -1.94 -3.81 -45.92
N ASP A 24 -3.21 -3.43 -45.81
CA ASP A 24 -4.16 -3.94 -44.82
C ASP A 24 -4.50 -5.40 -45.14
N GLN A 25 -3.48 -6.27 -45.12
CA GLN A 25 -3.59 -7.70 -45.30
C GLN A 25 -3.49 -8.39 -43.94
N PRO A 26 -4.31 -9.42 -43.69
CA PRO A 26 -4.24 -10.18 -42.45
C PRO A 26 -2.88 -10.86 -42.32
N LEU A 27 -2.22 -10.71 -41.17
CA LEU A 27 -0.93 -11.32 -40.87
C LEU A 27 -0.94 -12.83 -41.19
N THR A 28 0.04 -13.28 -41.96
CA THR A 28 0.25 -14.69 -42.25
C THR A 28 0.61 -15.47 -40.98
N PRO A 29 0.39 -16.80 -40.92
CA PRO A 29 0.79 -17.60 -39.76
C PRO A 29 2.28 -17.47 -39.39
N THR A 30 3.15 -17.35 -40.39
CA THR A 30 4.60 -17.18 -40.21
C THR A 30 4.94 -15.82 -39.60
N GLU A 31 4.34 -14.73 -40.10
CA GLU A 31 4.52 -13.39 -39.54
C GLU A 31 3.99 -13.31 -38.09
N LYS A 32 2.83 -13.92 -37.82
CA LYS A 32 2.30 -14.04 -36.44
C LYS A 32 3.28 -14.76 -35.52
N ALA A 33 3.87 -15.87 -35.98
CA ALA A 33 4.84 -16.64 -35.18
C ALA A 33 6.13 -15.85 -34.92
N GLN A 34 6.65 -15.13 -35.92
CA GLN A 34 7.83 -14.27 -35.78
C GLN A 34 7.56 -13.10 -34.84
N MET A 35 6.42 -12.41 -34.99
CA MET A 35 6.00 -11.33 -34.10
C MET A 35 5.83 -11.81 -32.65
N LEU A 36 5.20 -12.98 -32.45
CA LEU A 36 5.07 -13.59 -31.12
C LEU A 36 6.45 -13.92 -30.50
N SER A 37 7.39 -14.42 -31.30
CA SER A 37 8.76 -14.68 -30.85
C SER A 37 9.46 -13.39 -30.41
N THR A 38 9.36 -12.33 -31.22
CA THR A 38 9.90 -11.00 -30.89
C THR A 38 9.28 -10.44 -29.62
N ILE A 39 7.95 -10.51 -29.46
CA ILE A 39 7.25 -10.08 -28.24
C ILE A 39 7.73 -10.88 -27.02
N LYS A 40 7.90 -12.21 -27.15
CA LYS A 40 8.43 -13.05 -26.07
C LYS A 40 9.84 -12.64 -25.67
N ASN A 41 10.72 -12.36 -26.65
CA ASN A 41 12.09 -11.90 -26.39
C ASN A 41 12.12 -10.52 -25.71
N ILE A 42 11.32 -9.56 -26.19
CA ILE A 42 11.18 -8.24 -25.56
C ILE A 42 10.68 -8.39 -24.13
N LYS A 43 9.62 -9.19 -23.91
CA LYS A 43 9.08 -9.47 -22.58
C LYS A 43 10.15 -10.07 -21.65
N GLY A 44 10.94 -11.02 -22.15
CA GLY A 44 12.05 -11.62 -21.41
C GLY A 44 13.13 -10.60 -21.03
N ASN A 45 13.53 -9.73 -21.96
CA ASN A 45 14.55 -8.71 -21.72
C ASN A 45 14.07 -7.63 -20.72
N VAL A 46 12.82 -7.20 -20.84
CA VAL A 46 12.19 -6.26 -19.89
C VAL A 46 12.14 -6.87 -18.48
N GLN A 47 11.74 -8.14 -18.36
CA GLN A 47 11.71 -8.84 -17.08
C GLN A 47 13.12 -8.96 -16.47
N LYS A 48 14.13 -9.35 -17.25
CA LYS A 48 15.52 -9.41 -16.79
C LYS A 48 16.03 -8.05 -16.33
N GLY A 49 15.72 -6.97 -17.06
CA GLY A 49 16.05 -5.61 -16.66
C GLY A 49 15.43 -5.21 -15.32
N ARG A 50 14.13 -5.50 -15.13
CA ARG A 50 13.42 -5.24 -13.86
C ARG A 50 14.02 -6.00 -12.69
N TYR A 51 14.31 -7.29 -12.88
CA TYR A 51 14.97 -8.10 -11.84
C TYR A 51 16.38 -7.60 -11.52
N GLY A 52 17.11 -7.09 -12.51
CA GLY A 52 18.40 -6.43 -12.30
C GLY A 52 18.28 -5.19 -11.40
N VAL A 53 17.30 -4.33 -11.66
CA VAL A 53 17.01 -3.15 -10.80
C VAL A 53 16.64 -3.59 -9.38
N HIS A 54 15.78 -4.60 -9.25
CA HIS A 54 15.36 -5.13 -7.94
C HIS A 54 16.53 -5.73 -7.17
N ALA A 55 17.40 -6.50 -7.81
CA ALA A 55 18.57 -7.08 -7.15
C ALA A 55 19.53 -5.98 -6.64
N ALA A 56 19.79 -4.95 -7.45
CA ALA A 56 20.59 -3.81 -7.05
C ALA A 56 19.97 -3.03 -5.87
N ALA A 57 18.66 -2.77 -5.94
CA ALA A 57 17.92 -2.11 -4.86
C ALA A 57 17.90 -2.94 -3.57
N ILE A 58 17.64 -4.25 -3.65
CA ILE A 58 17.67 -5.16 -2.49
C ILE A 58 19.05 -5.12 -1.82
N SER A 59 20.14 -5.20 -2.59
CA SER A 59 21.50 -5.15 -2.06
C SER A 59 21.75 -3.84 -1.31
N ALA A 60 21.45 -2.70 -1.94
CA ALA A 60 21.63 -1.37 -1.35
C ALA A 60 20.76 -1.17 -0.11
N PHE A 61 19.49 -1.56 -0.15
CA PHE A 61 18.55 -1.39 0.95
C PHE A 61 18.90 -2.29 2.13
N ARG A 62 19.35 -3.53 1.90
CA ARG A 62 19.86 -4.40 2.96
C ARG A 62 21.06 -3.78 3.66
N ALA A 63 22.06 -3.32 2.91
CA ALA A 63 23.24 -2.66 3.46
C ALA A 63 22.87 -1.39 4.24
N ALA A 64 21.97 -0.57 3.70
CA ALA A 64 21.48 0.63 4.39
C ALA A 64 20.66 0.31 5.65
N SER A 65 19.90 -0.79 5.65
CA SER A 65 19.06 -1.20 6.78
C SER A 65 19.82 -1.88 7.92
N ALA A 66 21.12 -2.11 7.77
CA ALA A 66 21.95 -2.79 8.76
C ALA A 66 22.09 -2.00 10.07
N SER A 67 22.03 -0.65 10.01
CA SER A 67 22.08 0.20 11.19
C SER A 67 21.28 1.50 10.99
N PRO A 68 20.86 2.20 12.07
CA PRO A 68 20.23 3.52 11.94
C PRO A 68 21.15 4.53 11.22
N ILE A 69 22.46 4.50 11.51
CA ILE A 69 23.45 5.41 10.89
C ILE A 69 23.50 5.18 9.37
N SER A 70 23.62 3.91 8.96
CA SER A 70 23.63 3.54 7.54
C SER A 70 22.35 3.97 6.83
N ALA A 71 21.19 3.83 7.49
CA ALA A 71 19.90 4.23 6.93
C ALA A 71 19.79 5.75 6.75
N TYR A 72 20.28 6.53 7.72
CA TYR A 72 20.34 7.99 7.64
C TYR A 72 21.26 8.46 6.51
N GLU A 73 22.48 7.93 6.43
CA GLU A 73 23.42 8.29 5.37
C GLU A 73 22.87 7.95 3.99
N PHE A 74 22.24 6.78 3.86
CA PHE A 74 21.61 6.36 2.62
C PHE A 74 20.42 7.26 2.26
N TYR A 75 19.61 7.65 3.23
CA TYR A 75 18.52 8.62 3.01
C TYR A 75 19.05 9.93 2.45
N LEU A 76 20.12 10.49 3.04
CA LEU A 76 20.73 11.71 2.53
C LEU A 76 21.24 11.57 1.10
N LYS A 77 21.88 10.44 0.77
CA LYS A 77 22.34 10.15 -0.60
C LYS A 77 21.17 10.13 -1.57
N CYS A 78 20.08 9.42 -1.24
CA CYS A 78 18.90 9.35 -2.09
C CYS A 78 18.18 10.69 -2.22
N TYR A 79 18.07 11.44 -1.12
CA TYR A 79 17.44 12.75 -1.11
C TYR A 79 18.20 13.76 -1.94
N LYS A 80 19.53 13.79 -1.81
CA LYS A 80 20.41 14.60 -2.64
C LYS A 80 20.22 14.28 -4.12
N GLU A 81 20.20 12.99 -4.46
CA GLU A 81 20.07 12.54 -5.84
C GLU A 81 18.81 13.10 -6.52
N ILE A 82 17.64 12.91 -5.90
CA ILE A 82 16.35 13.37 -6.47
C ILE A 82 16.19 14.88 -6.42
N ASN A 83 16.54 15.51 -5.30
CA ASN A 83 16.16 16.90 -5.05
C ASN A 83 17.22 17.91 -5.46
N PHE A 84 18.45 17.47 -5.72
CA PHE A 84 19.55 18.36 -6.08
C PHE A 84 20.26 17.87 -7.34
N THR A 85 20.82 16.66 -7.34
CA THR A 85 21.65 16.16 -8.46
C THR A 85 20.86 16.11 -9.77
N ARG A 86 19.73 15.40 -9.79
CA ARG A 86 18.89 15.27 -11.00
C ARG A 86 18.27 16.60 -11.46
N LYS A 87 18.21 17.59 -10.58
CA LYS A 87 17.71 18.94 -10.87
C LYS A 87 18.82 19.91 -11.27
N GLY A 88 20.07 19.46 -11.35
CA GLY A 88 21.22 20.30 -11.70
C GLY A 88 21.56 21.36 -10.64
N ALA A 89 21.14 21.17 -9.39
CA ALA A 89 21.40 22.10 -8.29
C ALA A 89 22.87 22.10 -7.87
N LYS A 90 23.33 23.21 -7.28
CA LYS A 90 24.72 23.35 -6.81
C LYS A 90 24.97 22.58 -5.52
N GLU A 91 26.20 22.11 -5.32
CA GLU A 91 26.60 21.42 -4.09
C GLU A 91 26.41 22.29 -2.84
N SER A 92 26.61 23.60 -2.96
CA SER A 92 26.39 24.56 -1.87
C SER A 92 24.94 24.54 -1.37
N GLU A 93 23.97 24.48 -2.29
CA GLU A 93 22.54 24.45 -1.95
C GLU A 93 22.18 23.20 -1.15
N TYR A 94 22.75 22.04 -1.54
CA TYR A 94 22.59 20.81 -0.78
C TYR A 94 23.22 20.91 0.62
N ARG A 95 24.43 21.49 0.75
CA ARG A 95 25.08 21.67 2.05
C ARG A 95 24.25 22.58 2.97
N ASP A 96 23.72 23.67 2.45
CA ASP A 96 22.89 24.61 3.18
C ASP A 96 21.58 23.95 3.64
N TRP A 97 20.91 23.21 2.74
CA TRP A 97 19.73 22.43 3.08
C TRP A 97 20.02 21.38 4.15
N LYS A 98 21.11 20.62 4.01
CA LYS A 98 21.50 19.57 4.95
C LYS A 98 21.78 20.16 6.33
N SER A 99 22.44 21.31 6.40
CA SER A 99 22.69 22.03 7.66
C SER A 99 21.39 22.43 8.35
N LYS A 100 20.45 23.05 7.61
CA LYS A 100 19.14 23.48 8.13
C LYS A 100 18.24 22.34 8.60
N ASN A 101 18.45 21.13 8.09
CA ASN A 101 17.61 19.96 8.39
C ASN A 101 18.31 18.93 9.30
N LYS A 102 19.54 19.21 9.75
CA LYS A 102 20.40 18.23 10.44
C LYS A 102 19.70 17.61 11.64
N ASP A 103 19.21 18.42 12.57
CA ASP A 103 18.69 17.95 13.86
C ASP A 103 17.53 16.96 13.70
N ASN A 104 16.62 17.26 12.77
CA ASN A 104 15.50 16.38 12.47
C ASN A 104 15.94 15.10 11.74
N LEU A 105 16.84 15.22 10.75
CA LEU A 105 17.22 14.09 9.90
C LEU A 105 18.19 13.12 10.58
N SER A 106 19.11 13.62 11.40
CA SER A 106 20.07 12.80 12.14
C SER A 106 19.50 12.24 13.45
N SER A 107 18.25 12.56 13.78
CA SER A 107 17.59 12.04 14.98
C SER A 107 17.56 10.50 14.97
N ARG A 108 17.64 9.90 16.16
CA ARG A 108 17.59 8.44 16.34
C ARG A 108 16.25 7.89 15.84
N GLU A 109 15.20 8.67 16.03
CA GLU A 109 13.83 8.39 15.64
C GLU A 109 13.70 8.33 14.12
N HIS A 110 14.20 9.35 13.41
CA HIS A 110 14.14 9.39 11.96
C HIS A 110 14.94 8.23 11.35
N SER A 111 16.18 8.06 11.79
CA SER A 111 17.08 7.01 11.30
C SER A 111 16.52 5.60 11.55
N THR A 112 15.93 5.37 12.73
CA THR A 112 15.28 4.08 13.05
C THR A 112 14.05 3.83 12.19
N ALA A 113 13.18 4.83 12.00
CA ALA A 113 12.00 4.67 11.15
C ALA A 113 12.37 4.41 9.68
N ARG A 114 13.41 5.09 9.16
CA ARG A 114 13.92 4.85 7.80
C ARG A 114 14.54 3.46 7.65
N ARG A 115 15.26 2.97 8.66
CA ARG A 115 15.81 1.62 8.69
C ARG A 115 14.71 0.57 8.53
N LEU A 116 13.63 0.70 9.29
CA LEU A 116 12.47 -0.21 9.22
C LEU A 116 11.72 -0.08 7.88
N GLN A 117 11.58 1.14 7.34
CA GLN A 117 11.00 1.35 6.01
C GLN A 117 11.84 0.67 4.90
N LEU A 118 13.17 0.70 4.99
CA LEU A 118 14.06 -0.02 4.06
C LEU A 118 13.89 -1.53 4.15
N GLN A 119 13.74 -2.09 5.36
CA GLN A 119 13.47 -3.52 5.55
C GLN A 119 12.14 -3.92 4.88
N PHE A 120 11.11 -3.08 5.01
CA PHE A 120 9.84 -3.29 4.30
C PHE A 120 10.00 -3.25 2.77
N LEU A 121 10.80 -2.30 2.24
CA LEU A 121 11.08 -2.22 0.82
C LEU A 121 11.82 -3.46 0.30
N VAL A 122 12.74 -4.02 1.08
CA VAL A 122 13.40 -5.30 0.75
C VAL A 122 12.38 -6.42 0.62
N LEU A 123 11.43 -6.53 1.55
CA LEU A 123 10.35 -7.53 1.49
C LEU A 123 9.43 -7.28 0.29
N THR A 124 9.11 -6.02 0.00
CA THR A 124 8.29 -5.62 -1.16
C THR A 124 8.96 -6.03 -2.48
N LEU A 125 10.26 -5.78 -2.63
CA LEU A 125 11.01 -6.19 -3.83
C LEU A 125 11.10 -7.70 -3.97
N ARG A 126 11.29 -8.42 -2.85
CA ARG A 126 11.26 -9.89 -2.86
C ARG A 126 9.89 -10.43 -3.22
N ALA A 127 8.82 -9.81 -2.73
CA ALA A 127 7.45 -10.18 -3.09
C ALA A 127 7.17 -9.97 -4.58
N ALA A 128 7.72 -8.91 -5.18
CA ALA A 128 7.63 -8.65 -6.61
C ALA A 128 8.43 -9.65 -7.48
N GLN A 129 9.40 -10.35 -6.89
CA GLN A 129 10.15 -11.42 -7.55
C GLN A 129 9.48 -12.80 -7.45
N ILE A 130 8.49 -12.95 -6.58
CA ILE A 130 7.69 -14.17 -6.48
C ILE A 130 6.63 -14.12 -7.59
N PRO A 131 6.56 -15.14 -8.49
CA PRO A 131 5.52 -15.21 -9.50
C PRO A 131 4.11 -15.12 -8.92
N GLU A 132 3.16 -14.53 -9.66
CA GLU A 132 1.79 -14.29 -9.19
C GLU A 132 1.06 -15.59 -8.79
N ASP A 133 1.35 -16.71 -9.47
CA ASP A 133 0.82 -18.04 -9.20
C ASP A 133 1.46 -18.75 -7.99
N LYS A 134 2.51 -18.16 -7.41
CA LYS A 134 3.24 -18.73 -6.28
C LYS A 134 2.89 -18.04 -4.98
N SER A 135 2.79 -18.85 -3.93
CA SER A 135 2.53 -18.37 -2.57
C SER A 135 3.67 -17.48 -2.07
N LYS A 136 3.29 -16.41 -1.37
CA LYS A 136 4.22 -15.50 -0.68
C LYS A 136 4.53 -15.95 0.76
N GLU A 137 4.11 -17.16 1.13
CA GLU A 137 4.33 -17.79 2.45
C GLU A 137 5.77 -17.69 2.97
N PRO A 138 6.83 -17.85 2.16
CA PRO A 138 8.21 -17.70 2.65
C PRO A 138 8.53 -16.32 3.23
N LEU A 139 7.74 -15.28 2.91
CA LEU A 139 7.92 -13.93 3.43
C LEU A 139 7.17 -13.68 4.74
N VAL A 140 6.24 -14.56 5.14
CA VAL A 140 5.38 -14.36 6.32
C VAL A 140 6.18 -14.21 7.62
N PRO A 141 7.18 -15.06 7.93
CA PRO A 141 7.97 -14.89 9.15
C PRO A 141 8.68 -13.53 9.21
N GLU A 142 9.28 -13.10 8.10
CA GLU A 142 10.00 -11.82 8.03
C GLU A 142 9.07 -10.61 8.11
N LEU A 143 7.87 -10.68 7.53
CA LEU A 143 6.83 -9.66 7.69
C LEU A 143 6.38 -9.55 9.15
N THR A 144 6.12 -10.68 9.81
CA THR A 144 5.72 -10.72 11.22
C THR A 144 6.80 -10.13 12.12
N THR A 145 8.06 -10.54 11.93
CA THR A 145 9.20 -9.98 12.67
C THR A 145 9.39 -8.50 12.40
N LEU A 146 9.19 -8.04 11.17
CA LEU A 146 9.28 -6.61 10.85
C LEU A 146 8.19 -5.80 11.56
N MET A 147 6.94 -6.29 11.57
CA MET A 147 5.85 -5.65 12.32
C MET A 147 6.17 -5.57 13.81
N ASP A 148 6.68 -6.66 14.41
CA ASP A 148 7.11 -6.67 15.81
C ASP A 148 8.22 -5.66 16.09
N ASN A 149 9.24 -5.60 15.22
CA ASN A 149 10.32 -4.61 15.33
C ASN A 149 9.80 -3.17 15.20
N CYS A 150 8.81 -2.94 14.35
CA CYS A 150 8.17 -1.64 14.22
C CYS A 150 7.40 -1.28 15.51
N LEU A 151 6.64 -2.22 16.07
CA LEU A 151 5.90 -2.05 17.33
C LEU A 151 6.84 -1.79 18.50
N SER A 152 7.93 -2.54 18.63
CA SER A 152 8.92 -2.32 19.70
C SER A 152 9.59 -0.95 19.61
N ALA A 153 9.84 -0.45 18.40
CA ALA A 153 10.39 0.89 18.21
C ALA A 153 9.34 1.99 18.43
N TYR A 154 8.06 1.68 18.19
CA TYR A 154 6.97 2.65 18.02
C TYR A 154 6.88 3.70 19.15
N PRO A 155 6.90 3.35 20.46
CA PRO A 155 6.80 4.33 21.53
C PRO A 155 7.84 5.45 21.46
N TYR A 156 9.03 5.14 20.94
CA TYR A 156 10.19 6.03 20.94
C TYR A 156 10.38 6.79 19.63
N LEU A 157 9.49 6.64 18.64
CA LEU A 157 9.68 7.26 17.31
C LEU A 157 9.17 8.70 17.19
N GLY A 158 8.46 9.22 18.20
CA GLY A 158 7.90 10.58 18.17
C GLY A 158 7.16 10.88 16.85
N LYS A 159 7.48 12.01 16.21
CA LYS A 159 6.88 12.41 14.92
C LYS A 159 7.30 11.52 13.74
N SER A 160 8.36 10.73 13.87
CA SER A 160 8.86 9.82 12.81
C SER A 160 7.99 8.58 12.65
N LYS A 161 7.05 8.30 13.58
CA LYS A 161 6.00 7.26 13.42
C LYS A 161 5.31 7.33 12.05
N ARG A 162 5.06 8.55 11.54
CA ARG A 162 4.43 8.79 10.22
C ARG A 162 5.13 8.10 9.06
N ILE A 163 6.46 7.90 9.14
CA ILE A 163 7.24 7.24 8.09
C ILE A 163 6.80 5.78 7.94
N LEU A 164 6.50 5.11 9.05
CA LEU A 164 6.10 3.69 9.05
C LEU A 164 4.65 3.48 8.59
N HIS A 165 3.82 4.51 8.68
CA HIS A 165 2.44 4.52 8.16
C HIS A 165 2.35 5.00 6.71
N SER A 166 3.37 5.72 6.23
CA SER A 166 3.42 6.21 4.85
C SER A 166 3.77 5.09 3.87
N GLY A 167 3.19 5.16 2.67
CA GLY A 167 3.47 4.21 1.59
C GLY A 167 4.97 4.16 1.25
N ALA A 168 5.61 3.02 1.49
CA ALA A 168 7.06 2.87 1.36
C ALA A 168 7.55 3.04 -0.08
N THR A 169 6.72 2.66 -1.06
CA THR A 169 7.02 2.86 -2.50
C THR A 169 7.06 4.35 -2.88
N GLY A 170 6.39 5.23 -2.13
CA GLY A 170 6.45 6.68 -2.31
C GLY A 170 7.65 7.34 -1.61
N SER A 171 8.54 6.56 -1.00
CA SER A 171 9.74 7.10 -0.34
C SER A 171 10.81 7.52 -1.36
N THR A 172 11.68 8.44 -0.95
CA THR A 172 12.86 8.84 -1.72
C THR A 172 13.74 7.66 -2.12
N PHE A 173 13.78 6.59 -1.32
CA PHE A 173 14.52 5.37 -1.67
C PHE A 173 13.95 4.71 -2.92
N ALA A 174 12.63 4.55 -2.96
CA ALA A 174 11.95 3.93 -4.07
C ALA A 174 11.95 4.80 -5.33
N GLU A 175 11.94 6.12 -5.17
CA GLU A 175 12.02 7.08 -6.27
C GLU A 175 13.38 7.05 -6.98
N VAL A 176 14.49 7.02 -6.23
CA VAL A 176 15.86 6.94 -6.82
C VAL A 176 16.02 5.72 -7.72
N TYR A 177 15.43 4.59 -7.31
CA TYR A 177 15.50 3.33 -8.03
C TYR A 177 14.31 3.12 -9.00
N GLU A 178 13.46 4.14 -9.17
CA GLU A 178 12.30 4.12 -10.08
C GLU A 178 11.35 2.94 -9.88
N LEU A 179 11.21 2.49 -8.62
CA LEU A 179 10.55 1.24 -8.28
C LEU A 179 9.06 1.24 -8.67
N GLN A 180 8.41 2.40 -8.72
CA GLN A 180 6.99 2.55 -9.08
C GLN A 180 6.65 1.86 -10.41
N SER A 181 7.51 2.04 -11.42
CA SER A 181 7.30 1.45 -12.76
C SER A 181 7.47 -0.08 -12.77
N THR A 182 8.21 -0.61 -11.81
CA THR A 182 8.61 -2.03 -11.75
C THR A 182 7.72 -2.87 -10.83
N LEU A 183 7.00 -2.21 -9.90
CA LEU A 183 6.14 -2.85 -8.91
C LEU A 183 4.67 -2.95 -9.33
N THR A 184 4.32 -2.54 -10.55
CA THR A 184 2.92 -2.51 -11.04
C THR A 184 2.23 -3.88 -11.02
N ALA A 185 3.00 -4.97 -11.14
CA ALA A 185 2.48 -6.33 -11.08
C ALA A 185 2.16 -6.80 -9.65
N LEU A 186 2.68 -6.12 -8.63
CA LEU A 186 2.50 -6.51 -7.23
C LEU A 186 1.14 -6.02 -6.71
N LYS A 187 0.08 -6.68 -7.17
CA LYS A 187 -1.29 -6.44 -6.73
C LYS A 187 -1.48 -6.88 -5.29
N ASN A 188 -2.36 -6.18 -4.57
CA ASN A 188 -2.79 -6.53 -3.21
C ASN A 188 -1.64 -6.66 -2.20
N TRP A 189 -0.52 -5.98 -2.41
CA TRP A 189 0.56 -5.91 -1.42
C TRP A 189 0.37 -4.70 -0.50
N PRO A 190 0.60 -4.84 0.81
CA PRO A 190 0.53 -3.74 1.77
C PRO A 190 1.45 -2.60 1.38
N ARG A 191 1.03 -1.36 1.66
CA ARG A 191 1.79 -0.17 1.23
C ARG A 191 2.83 0.26 2.25
N ALA A 192 2.65 -0.08 3.52
CA ALA A 192 3.45 0.43 4.63
C ALA A 192 3.72 -0.66 5.68
N PRO A 193 4.86 -0.60 6.40
CA PRO A 193 5.20 -1.60 7.42
C PRO A 193 4.25 -1.63 8.62
N MET A 194 3.56 -0.51 8.92
CA MET A 194 2.56 -0.44 10.00
C MET A 194 1.11 -0.61 9.53
N ASP A 195 0.90 -0.98 8.26
CA ASP A 195 -0.41 -1.41 7.76
C ASP A 195 -0.70 -2.85 8.20
N ILE A 196 -0.80 -3.06 9.52
CA ILE A 196 -0.96 -4.40 10.13
C ILE A 196 -2.19 -5.10 9.53
N SER A 197 -3.33 -4.41 9.48
CA SER A 197 -4.55 -4.96 8.89
C SER A 197 -4.36 -5.34 7.42
N GLY A 198 -3.74 -4.47 6.61
CA GLY A 198 -3.48 -4.76 5.20
C GLY A 198 -2.53 -5.95 5.02
N ILE A 199 -1.46 -6.03 5.81
CA ILE A 199 -0.50 -7.16 5.77
C ILE A 199 -1.23 -8.48 6.05
N TYR A 200 -2.08 -8.54 7.07
CA TYR A 200 -2.82 -9.76 7.36
C TYR A 200 -3.87 -10.10 6.29
N GLU A 201 -4.74 -9.16 5.94
CA GLU A 201 -5.86 -9.44 5.03
C GLU A 201 -5.41 -9.71 3.60
N SER A 202 -4.36 -9.03 3.12
CA SER A 202 -3.95 -9.11 1.73
C SER A 202 -2.83 -10.11 1.48
N THR A 203 -2.08 -10.49 2.52
CA THR A 203 -0.90 -11.36 2.38
C THR A 203 -0.98 -12.61 3.24
N ILE A 204 -1.20 -12.50 4.55
CA ILE A 204 -1.05 -13.64 5.46
C ILE A 204 -2.29 -14.55 5.45
N PHE A 205 -3.48 -14.00 5.71
CA PHE A 205 -4.70 -14.80 5.79
C PHE A 205 -5.08 -15.52 4.50
N PRO A 206 -4.93 -14.94 3.29
CA PRO A 206 -5.21 -15.67 2.06
C PRO A 206 -4.42 -16.98 1.92
N ILE A 207 -3.23 -17.07 2.53
CA ILE A 207 -2.40 -18.29 2.53
C ILE A 207 -3.00 -19.36 3.45
N TYR A 208 -3.53 -18.97 4.61
CA TYR A 208 -3.99 -19.87 5.67
C TYR A 208 -5.51 -20.11 5.73
N ARG A 209 -6.32 -19.36 4.97
CA ARG A 209 -7.79 -19.55 4.86
C ARG A 209 -8.13 -20.82 4.07
N LYS A 210 -7.74 -21.96 4.63
CA LYS A 210 -7.99 -23.32 4.15
C LYS A 210 -8.27 -24.22 5.35
N PRO A 211 -9.24 -25.15 5.29
CA PRO A 211 -9.59 -25.99 6.44
C PRO A 211 -8.39 -26.74 7.04
N GLU A 212 -7.47 -27.21 6.20
CA GLU A 212 -6.27 -27.94 6.61
C GLU A 212 -5.19 -27.07 7.26
N ARG A 213 -5.25 -25.73 7.11
CA ARG A 213 -4.31 -24.75 7.68
C ARG A 213 -4.89 -23.99 8.88
N VAL A 214 -5.96 -24.51 9.49
CA VAL A 214 -6.68 -23.85 10.60
C VAL A 214 -5.79 -23.53 11.80
N LYS A 215 -4.76 -24.34 12.08
CA LYS A 215 -3.83 -24.07 13.20
C LYS A 215 -3.03 -22.79 12.94
N GLU A 216 -2.48 -22.64 11.75
CA GLU A 216 -1.73 -21.47 11.31
C GLU A 216 -2.63 -20.25 11.16
N LEU A 217 -3.87 -20.43 10.67
CA LEU A 217 -4.87 -19.36 10.62
C LEU A 217 -5.20 -18.84 12.02
N THR A 218 -5.39 -19.75 12.99
CA THR A 218 -5.64 -19.39 14.39
C THR A 218 -4.47 -18.61 14.98
N ALA A 219 -3.24 -19.11 14.79
CA ALA A 219 -2.03 -18.46 15.28
C ALA A 219 -1.80 -17.09 14.62
N ALA A 220 -2.10 -16.95 13.33
CA ALA A 220 -2.02 -15.68 12.62
C ALA A 220 -3.04 -14.66 13.15
N TRP A 221 -4.28 -15.09 13.43
CA TRP A 221 -5.29 -14.24 14.07
C TRP A 221 -4.87 -13.79 15.46
N ASP A 222 -4.34 -14.70 16.28
CA ASP A 222 -3.85 -14.36 17.63
C ASP A 222 -2.69 -13.37 17.57
N LYS A 223 -1.76 -13.58 16.62
CA LYS A 223 -0.64 -12.67 16.41
C LYS A 223 -1.10 -11.29 15.94
N ARG A 224 -2.05 -11.21 15.00
CA ARG A 224 -2.65 -9.95 14.56
C ARG A 224 -3.29 -9.20 15.72
N ILE A 225 -4.16 -9.86 16.48
CA ILE A 225 -4.88 -9.25 17.61
C ILE A 225 -3.89 -8.72 18.63
N SER A 226 -2.86 -9.52 18.98
CA SER A 226 -1.79 -9.09 19.88
C SER A 226 -1.05 -7.86 19.35
N GLN A 227 -0.70 -7.83 18.07
CA GLN A 227 0.01 -6.71 17.44
C GLN A 227 -0.84 -5.43 17.38
N GLU A 228 -2.14 -5.54 17.10
CA GLU A 228 -3.05 -4.40 17.12
C GLU A 228 -3.27 -3.85 18.54
N ILE A 229 -3.39 -4.72 19.55
CA ILE A 229 -3.43 -4.31 20.97
C ILE A 229 -2.14 -3.55 21.34
N THR A 230 -0.97 -4.08 20.98
CA THR A 230 0.31 -3.43 21.25
C THR A 230 0.43 -2.08 20.57
N LEU A 231 -0.06 -1.94 19.33
CA LEU A 231 -0.05 -0.66 18.61
C LEU A 231 -0.89 0.39 19.32
N VAL A 232 -2.10 0.02 19.73
CA VAL A 232 -3.02 0.94 20.40
C VAL A 232 -2.45 1.39 21.74
N ALA A 233 -1.93 0.47 22.55
CA ALA A 233 -1.24 0.80 23.79
C ALA A 233 -0.03 1.73 23.55
N ALA A 234 0.74 1.50 22.48
CA ALA A 234 1.89 2.33 22.13
C ALA A 234 1.55 3.74 21.59
N ASN A 235 0.27 4.02 21.33
CA ASN A 235 -0.20 5.37 21.00
C ASN A 235 -0.46 6.22 22.25
N ASP A 236 -0.49 5.63 23.45
CA ASP A 236 -0.69 6.33 24.73
C ASP A 236 -1.92 7.27 24.72
N SER A 237 -3.04 6.72 24.21
CA SER A 237 -4.29 7.45 24.06
C SER A 237 -5.43 6.63 24.64
N THR A 238 -5.93 7.05 25.81
CA THR A 238 -7.04 6.39 26.49
C THR A 238 -8.29 6.32 25.62
N GLU A 239 -8.57 7.37 24.83
CA GLU A 239 -9.69 7.35 23.89
C GLU A 239 -9.51 6.29 22.79
N ALA A 240 -8.30 6.18 22.24
CA ALA A 240 -8.00 5.15 21.23
C ALA A 240 -8.08 3.74 21.84
N GLU A 241 -7.63 3.54 23.07
CA GLU A 241 -7.72 2.29 23.81
C GLU A 241 -9.17 1.89 24.09
N ILE A 242 -10.00 2.81 24.56
CA ILE A 242 -11.43 2.58 24.82
C ILE A 242 -12.15 2.25 23.50
N ASN A 243 -11.93 3.06 22.45
CA ASN A 243 -12.54 2.82 21.15
C ASN A 243 -12.11 1.46 20.57
N PHE A 244 -10.82 1.11 20.67
CA PHE A 244 -10.35 -0.19 20.22
C PHE A 244 -10.96 -1.33 21.02
N THR A 245 -10.94 -1.25 22.34
CA THR A 245 -11.45 -2.31 23.23
C THR A 245 -12.93 -2.56 23.03
N ASN A 246 -13.72 -1.49 22.88
CA ASN A 246 -15.19 -1.58 22.82
C ASN A 246 -15.73 -1.75 21.40
N LYS A 247 -14.96 -1.42 20.35
CA LYS A 247 -15.45 -1.48 18.96
C LYS A 247 -14.61 -2.38 18.07
N THR A 248 -13.30 -2.18 18.05
CA THR A 248 -12.43 -2.87 17.08
C THR A 248 -12.10 -4.30 17.51
N LEU A 249 -11.72 -4.50 18.78
CA LEU A 249 -11.32 -5.80 19.29
C LEU A 249 -12.44 -6.85 19.20
N PRO A 250 -13.72 -6.55 19.54
CA PRO A 250 -14.80 -7.50 19.37
C PRO A 250 -14.98 -7.90 17.91
N LYS A 251 -14.88 -6.96 16.96
CA LYS A 251 -14.92 -7.25 15.50
C LYS A 251 -13.81 -8.19 15.06
N LEU A 252 -12.58 -7.99 15.53
CA LEU A 252 -11.45 -8.87 15.20
C LEU A 252 -11.67 -10.29 15.74
N LYS A 253 -12.20 -10.41 16.97
CA LYS A 253 -12.54 -11.70 17.57
C LYS A 253 -13.67 -12.39 16.81
N TRP A 254 -14.74 -11.65 16.45
CA TRP A 254 -15.83 -12.17 15.63
C TRP A 254 -15.31 -12.71 14.29
N ALA A 255 -14.49 -11.94 13.57
CA ALA A 255 -13.89 -12.36 12.31
C ALA A 255 -13.00 -13.61 12.45
N LYS A 256 -12.20 -13.69 13.53
CA LYS A 256 -11.44 -14.91 13.87
C LYS A 256 -12.38 -16.11 14.03
N TYR A 257 -13.46 -15.96 14.81
CA TYR A 257 -14.39 -17.06 15.08
C TYR A 257 -15.16 -17.48 13.82
N LEU A 258 -15.52 -16.54 12.95
CA LEU A 258 -16.09 -16.87 11.64
C LEU A 258 -15.11 -17.73 10.85
N ASP A 259 -13.84 -17.34 10.75
CA ASP A 259 -12.84 -18.16 10.05
C ASP A 259 -12.65 -19.56 10.68
N LEU A 260 -12.77 -19.70 12.00
CA LEU A 260 -12.78 -21.00 12.67
C LEU A 260 -14.02 -21.83 12.32
N LEU A 261 -15.19 -21.19 12.26
CA LEU A 261 -16.44 -21.82 11.87
C LEU A 261 -16.36 -22.35 10.43
N ARG A 262 -15.83 -21.54 9.51
CA ARG A 262 -15.57 -21.91 8.10
C ARG A 262 -14.59 -23.07 7.96
N ALA A 263 -13.62 -23.18 8.87
CA ALA A 263 -12.68 -24.30 8.94
C ALA A 263 -13.28 -25.57 9.61
N GLY A 264 -14.57 -25.58 9.93
CA GLY A 264 -15.25 -26.71 10.56
C GLY A 264 -14.96 -26.85 12.06
N LYS A 265 -14.42 -25.82 12.73
CA LYS A 265 -14.23 -25.80 14.19
C LYS A 265 -15.48 -25.29 14.92
N THR A 266 -16.63 -25.82 14.53
CA THR A 266 -17.97 -25.35 14.90
C THR A 266 -18.15 -25.15 16.41
N ARG A 267 -17.90 -26.19 17.21
CA ARG A 267 -18.08 -26.10 18.67
C ARG A 267 -17.27 -24.97 19.30
N VAL A 268 -15.99 -24.87 18.94
CA VAL A 268 -15.08 -23.85 19.50
C VAL A 268 -15.49 -22.46 19.04
N ALA A 269 -15.82 -22.30 17.76
CA ALA A 269 -16.23 -21.03 17.18
C ALA A 269 -17.53 -20.51 17.82
N LEU A 270 -18.60 -21.31 17.81
CA LEU A 270 -19.91 -20.90 18.31
C LEU A 270 -19.90 -20.62 19.82
N THR A 271 -19.22 -21.44 20.63
CA THR A 271 -19.06 -21.15 22.07
C THR A 271 -18.32 -19.82 22.30
N SER A 272 -17.31 -19.52 21.48
CA SER A 272 -16.57 -18.26 21.58
C SER A 272 -17.39 -17.06 21.12
N MET A 273 -18.20 -17.21 20.08
CA MET A 273 -19.15 -16.19 19.62
C MET A 273 -20.21 -15.86 20.68
N VAL A 274 -20.85 -16.87 21.28
CA VAL A 274 -21.79 -16.69 22.40
C VAL A 274 -21.13 -15.92 23.55
N THR A 275 -19.90 -16.30 23.91
CA THR A 275 -19.15 -15.61 24.96
C THR A 275 -18.88 -14.16 24.59
N LEU A 276 -18.54 -13.89 23.33
CA LEU A 276 -18.24 -12.55 22.83
C LEU A 276 -19.46 -11.63 22.87
N VAL A 277 -20.61 -12.07 22.35
CA VAL A 277 -21.85 -11.27 22.36
C VAL A 277 -22.32 -11.01 23.80
N LYS A 278 -22.24 -12.02 24.68
CA LYS A 278 -22.57 -11.87 26.11
C LYS A 278 -21.69 -10.83 26.80
N SER A 279 -20.43 -10.73 26.43
CA SER A 279 -19.47 -9.81 27.04
C SER A 279 -19.53 -8.40 26.43
N ASN A 280 -20.25 -8.21 25.33
CA ASN A 280 -20.31 -6.94 24.59
C ASN A 280 -21.76 -6.61 24.15
N PRO A 281 -22.72 -6.53 25.09
CA PRO A 281 -24.14 -6.36 24.74
C PRO A 281 -24.46 -4.99 24.10
N GLU A 282 -23.62 -3.98 24.30
CA GLU A 282 -23.80 -2.63 23.74
C GLU A 282 -22.96 -2.39 22.47
N HIS A 283 -22.37 -3.45 21.89
CA HIS A 283 -21.60 -3.30 20.68
C HIS A 283 -22.49 -2.86 19.52
N GLN A 284 -22.00 -1.94 18.68
CA GLN A 284 -22.77 -1.39 17.55
C GLN A 284 -23.26 -2.41 16.52
N ASP A 285 -22.65 -3.59 16.47
CA ASP A 285 -23.01 -4.68 15.54
C ASP A 285 -23.68 -5.86 16.28
N ILE A 286 -24.13 -5.66 17.53
CA ILE A 286 -24.66 -6.74 18.38
C ILE A 286 -25.88 -7.42 17.76
N ASP A 287 -26.80 -6.66 17.18
CA ASP A 287 -28.03 -7.20 16.59
C ASP A 287 -27.71 -8.13 15.40
N ALA A 288 -26.83 -7.68 14.50
CA ALA A 288 -26.37 -8.48 13.37
C ALA A 288 -25.64 -9.76 13.82
N TRP A 289 -24.80 -9.67 14.87
CA TRP A 289 -24.12 -10.84 15.42
C TRP A 289 -25.07 -11.83 16.09
N LEU A 290 -26.11 -11.35 16.76
CA LEU A 290 -27.13 -12.23 17.36
C LEU A 290 -27.93 -12.96 16.28
N GLU A 291 -28.35 -12.26 15.22
CA GLU A 291 -29.05 -12.85 14.07
C GLU A 291 -28.19 -13.91 13.36
N GLU A 292 -26.93 -13.59 13.04
CA GLU A 292 -25.98 -14.56 12.46
C GLU A 292 -25.79 -15.78 13.36
N LEU A 293 -25.60 -15.55 14.67
CA LEU A 293 -25.35 -16.62 15.65
C LEU A 293 -26.57 -17.53 15.83
N GLU A 294 -27.77 -16.97 15.86
CA GLU A 294 -29.02 -17.73 15.90
C GLU A 294 -29.14 -18.63 14.67
N GLY A 295 -28.94 -18.08 13.47
CA GLY A 295 -28.96 -18.84 12.22
C GLY A 295 -27.95 -19.99 12.18
N TYR A 296 -26.74 -19.79 12.70
CA TYR A 296 -25.74 -20.86 12.80
C TYR A 296 -26.09 -21.94 13.83
N LEU A 297 -26.75 -21.57 14.94
CA LEU A 297 -27.14 -22.50 16.00
C LEU A 297 -28.40 -23.30 15.66
N SER A 298 -29.37 -22.67 14.97
CA SER A 298 -30.58 -23.33 14.47
C SER A 298 -30.29 -24.27 13.29
N GLY A 299 -29.17 -24.05 12.60
CA GLY A 299 -28.80 -24.78 11.39
C GLY A 299 -29.52 -24.27 10.14
N GLU A 300 -30.27 -23.17 10.24
CA GLU A 300 -30.90 -22.49 9.10
C GLU A 300 -29.86 -21.85 8.17
N VAL A 301 -28.72 -21.44 8.74
CA VAL A 301 -27.63 -20.81 8.01
C VAL A 301 -26.37 -21.66 8.14
N ALA A 302 -25.79 -22.03 6.99
CA ALA A 302 -24.44 -22.61 6.96
C ALA A 302 -23.39 -21.50 6.88
N PRO A 303 -22.22 -21.64 7.52
CA PRO A 303 -21.13 -20.69 7.36
C PRO A 303 -20.68 -20.67 5.88
N SER A 304 -20.45 -19.47 5.35
CA SER A 304 -19.93 -19.28 4.00
C SER A 304 -18.59 -20.01 3.82
N SER A 305 -18.25 -20.47 2.62
CA SER A 305 -16.89 -20.99 2.39
C SER A 305 -15.84 -19.88 2.50
N PHE A 306 -14.56 -20.24 2.62
CA PHE A 306 -13.46 -19.28 2.53
C PHE A 306 -13.44 -18.55 1.17
N GLU A 307 -13.81 -19.24 0.09
CA GLU A 307 -13.86 -18.67 -1.24
C GLU A 307 -14.98 -17.63 -1.38
N ASP A 308 -16.15 -17.91 -0.82
CA ASP A 308 -17.29 -16.98 -0.84
C ASP A 308 -16.95 -15.72 -0.04
N ALA A 309 -16.36 -15.89 1.14
CA ALA A 309 -15.91 -14.77 1.97
C ALA A 309 -14.83 -13.91 1.28
N ALA A 310 -13.92 -14.54 0.53
CA ALA A 310 -12.90 -13.83 -0.24
C ALA A 310 -13.54 -13.00 -1.38
N LYS A 311 -14.48 -13.58 -2.12
CA LYS A 311 -15.22 -12.89 -3.19
C LYS A 311 -16.01 -11.70 -2.65
N GLU A 312 -16.67 -11.88 -1.51
CA GLU A 312 -17.42 -10.80 -0.85
C GLU A 312 -16.49 -9.67 -0.41
N ALA A 313 -15.35 -10.00 0.21
CA ALA A 313 -14.35 -9.02 0.62
C ALA A 313 -13.80 -8.22 -0.58
N GLU A 314 -13.54 -8.88 -1.71
CA GLU A 314 -13.12 -8.23 -2.95
C GLU A 314 -14.20 -7.31 -3.52
N ALA A 315 -15.47 -7.75 -3.51
CA ALA A 315 -16.59 -6.93 -3.96
C ALA A 315 -16.78 -5.68 -3.09
N VAL A 316 -16.66 -5.81 -1.77
CA VAL A 316 -16.71 -4.69 -0.83
C VAL A 316 -15.54 -3.74 -1.05
N ALA A 317 -14.32 -4.26 -1.26
CA ALA A 317 -13.15 -3.45 -1.56
C ALA A 317 -13.28 -2.70 -2.89
N ALA A 318 -13.86 -3.33 -3.92
CA ALA A 318 -14.15 -2.71 -5.21
C ALA A 318 -15.16 -1.56 -5.07
N ARG A 319 -16.25 -1.77 -4.31
CA ARG A 319 -17.25 -0.73 -4.01
C ARG A 319 -16.63 0.46 -3.26
N LYS A 320 -15.77 0.21 -2.26
CA LYS A 320 -15.04 1.27 -1.53
C LYS A 320 -14.08 2.07 -2.42
N LYS A 321 -13.41 1.42 -3.38
CA LYS A 321 -12.54 2.13 -4.35
C LYS A 321 -13.36 3.01 -5.29
N GLN A 322 -14.54 2.57 -5.72
CA GLN A 322 -15.45 3.36 -6.56
C GLN A 322 -15.98 4.59 -5.80
N SER A 323 -16.37 4.43 -4.53
CA SER A 323 -16.83 5.57 -3.72
C SER A 323 -15.71 6.55 -3.37
N ALA A 324 -14.49 6.07 -3.10
CA ALA A 324 -13.32 6.92 -2.87
C ALA A 324 -12.89 7.69 -4.13
N GLY A 325 -12.94 7.06 -5.31
CA GLY A 325 -12.67 7.72 -6.59
C GLY A 325 -13.69 8.80 -6.95
N ALA A 326 -14.97 8.57 -6.64
CA ALA A 326 -16.03 9.56 -6.81
C ALA A 326 -15.84 10.79 -5.90
N ASN A 327 -15.36 10.59 -4.67
CA ASN A 327 -15.03 11.68 -3.74
C ASN A 327 -13.76 12.45 -4.14
N SER A 328 -12.73 11.78 -4.68
CA SER A 328 -11.55 12.45 -5.23
C SER A 328 -11.91 13.35 -6.41
N ASN A 329 -12.69 12.82 -7.38
CA ASN A 329 -13.11 13.58 -8.55
C ASN A 329 -13.94 14.82 -8.18
N ARG A 330 -14.77 14.75 -7.13
CA ARG A 330 -15.49 15.92 -6.60
C ARG A 330 -14.55 16.97 -6.00
N ASN A 331 -13.57 16.55 -5.20
CA ASN A 331 -12.59 17.45 -4.60
C ASN A 331 -11.65 18.08 -5.65
N ASP A 332 -11.29 17.32 -6.68
CA ASP A 332 -10.45 17.79 -7.78
C ASP A 332 -11.23 18.74 -8.70
N ALA A 333 -12.52 18.49 -8.93
CA ALA A 333 -13.41 19.43 -9.61
C ALA A 333 -13.62 20.72 -8.80
N GLN A 334 -13.73 20.61 -7.47
CA GLN A 334 -13.85 21.77 -6.57
C GLN A 334 -12.55 22.59 -6.52
N LYS A 335 -11.39 21.94 -6.50
CA LYS A 335 -10.09 22.61 -6.66
C LYS A 335 -9.87 23.21 -8.05
N ALA A 336 -10.40 22.60 -9.10
CA ALA A 336 -10.37 23.16 -10.45
C ALA A 336 -11.25 24.42 -10.55
N LEU A 337 -12.40 24.43 -9.87
CA LEU A 337 -13.25 25.62 -9.72
C LEU A 337 -12.59 26.72 -8.87
N GLU A 338 -11.91 26.36 -7.79
CA GLU A 338 -11.13 27.32 -6.97
C GLU A 338 -9.86 27.81 -7.70
N GLY A 339 -9.28 26.99 -8.57
CA GLY A 339 -8.14 27.31 -9.44
C GLY A 339 -8.49 28.18 -10.65
N LEU A 340 -9.79 28.35 -10.95
CA LEU A 340 -10.29 29.34 -11.91
C LEU A 340 -10.48 30.73 -11.29
N ASN A 341 -10.07 30.94 -10.03
CA ASN A 341 -10.02 32.27 -9.43
C ASN A 341 -8.89 33.08 -10.06
N LEU A 342 -9.28 33.85 -11.09
CA LEU A 342 -8.51 34.88 -11.76
C LEU A 342 -7.77 35.73 -10.73
N GLY A 343 -6.45 35.86 -10.92
CA GLY A 343 -5.59 36.69 -10.09
C GLY A 343 -6.16 38.08 -9.90
N GLY A 344 -6.45 38.44 -8.65
CA GLY A 344 -7.03 39.72 -8.29
C GLY A 344 -6.68 40.08 -6.86
N ARG A 345 -5.64 40.92 -6.72
CA ARG A 345 -5.28 41.70 -5.53
C ARG A 345 -6.53 42.09 -4.73
N ARG A 346 -6.50 41.87 -3.40
CA ARG A 346 -7.46 42.45 -2.44
C ARG A 346 -7.51 43.97 -2.65
N GLY A 347 -8.59 44.43 -3.25
CA GLY A 347 -8.92 45.83 -3.45
C GLY A 347 -10.42 45.95 -3.58
N ASN A 348 -11.02 46.67 -2.65
CA ASN A 348 -12.44 46.96 -2.55
C ASN A 348 -13.00 47.42 -3.92
N ARG A 349 -13.95 46.68 -4.52
CA ARG A 349 -14.71 47.14 -5.68
C ARG A 349 -16.17 46.76 -5.52
N GLU A 350 -16.99 47.79 -5.47
CA GLU A 350 -18.45 47.73 -5.55
C GLU A 350 -18.88 47.08 -6.88
N ILE A 351 -19.98 46.34 -6.82
CA ILE A 351 -20.61 45.69 -7.97
C ILE A 351 -21.08 46.79 -8.95
N PRO A 352 -20.72 46.71 -10.25
CA PRO A 352 -21.23 47.63 -11.26
C PRO A 352 -22.76 47.60 -11.29
N LYS A 353 -23.41 48.79 -11.29
CA LYS A 353 -24.87 48.97 -11.18
C LYS A 353 -25.67 48.46 -12.40
N ASP A 354 -24.98 47.88 -13.36
CA ASP A 354 -25.43 47.45 -14.67
C ASP A 354 -25.41 45.92 -14.85
N VAL A 355 -25.10 45.17 -13.78
CA VAL A 355 -25.25 43.71 -13.77
C VAL A 355 -26.65 43.33 -13.30
N ASP A 356 -27.51 42.94 -14.24
CA ASP A 356 -28.82 42.36 -13.95
C ASP A 356 -28.66 40.95 -13.37
N VAL A 357 -28.65 40.87 -12.04
CA VAL A 357 -28.45 39.65 -11.25
C VAL A 357 -29.61 38.67 -11.44
N ASP A 358 -30.80 39.14 -11.82
CA ASP A 358 -31.98 38.29 -12.01
C ASP A 358 -31.88 37.50 -13.32
N ARG A 359 -31.26 38.08 -14.36
CA ARG A 359 -30.97 37.39 -15.61
C ARG A 359 -29.93 36.28 -15.47
N ILE A 360 -29.01 36.40 -14.50
CA ILE A 360 -28.04 35.35 -14.17
C ILE A 360 -28.71 34.21 -13.39
N ARG A 361 -29.69 34.52 -12.53
CA ARG A 361 -30.48 33.50 -11.81
C ARG A 361 -31.38 32.67 -12.73
N GLU A 362 -31.93 33.26 -13.80
CA GLU A 362 -32.73 32.52 -14.78
C GLU A 362 -31.92 31.49 -15.59
N LEU A 363 -30.64 31.75 -15.83
CA LEU A 363 -29.76 30.85 -16.60
C LEU A 363 -29.40 29.57 -15.84
N PHE A 364 -29.44 29.58 -14.51
CA PHE A 364 -29.09 28.42 -13.67
C PHE A 364 -30.30 27.57 -13.25
N ASN A 365 -31.53 28.01 -13.52
CA ASN A 365 -32.75 27.29 -13.16
C ASN A 365 -33.47 26.61 -14.34
N ARG A 366 -32.87 26.58 -15.53
CA ARG A 366 -33.38 25.79 -16.67
C ARG A 366 -32.52 24.53 -16.90
N ARG A 367 -32.88 23.50 -16.13
CA ARG A 367 -32.55 22.05 -16.23
C ARG A 367 -31.08 21.64 -16.23
#